data_AF-A0A1G1AAD6-F1
#
_entry.id   AF-A0A1G1AAD6-F1
#
_cell.length_a   1.000
_cell.length_b   1.000
_cell.length_c   1.000
_cell.angle_alpha   90.00
_cell.angle_beta   90.00
_cell.angle_gamma   90.00
#
_symmetry.space_group_name_H-M   'P 1'
#
loop_
_entity.id
_entity.type
_entity.pdbx_description
1 polymer ?
#
loop_
_entity_poly.entity_id
_entity_poly.type
_entity_poly.pdbx_seq_one_letter_code
_entity_poly.pdbx_strand_id
1 'polypeptide(L)'
;MTNNPQTAWKTPILPPPLPTEEDLPGIRPPPGNELHALAGLLKSPAHILWRIKEDDNLPVLTLQLFIWGLIFHAIYGFAMALFDSAEVAAITAGKAPLITLFATLLCLPSLYVFSCVAGLPVKITQACALAGSTVAMTGLLLLGMTPVIWLFSVSTNNLSFIVIINLVSWIVAVGFALRFFGMFGQPGINDKISGLKWWLFIYIMVSLQMATTMRPLLGKPGTGLEPVEKKFFLAHFKDTLAESGKSVSAGNQGKRR
;
A
#
# COMPACT_ATOMS: atom_id res chain seq x y z
N MET A 1 -81.04 32.93 16.68
CA MET A 1 -79.79 33.15 17.45
C MET A 1 -78.82 32.04 17.05
N THR A 2 -77.99 32.29 16.03
CA THR A 2 -77.04 31.31 15.48
C THR A 2 -75.66 31.58 16.07
N ASN A 3 -75.20 30.69 16.95
CA ASN A 3 -73.83 30.67 17.45
C ASN A 3 -72.88 30.21 16.34
N ASN A 4 -71.94 31.07 15.96
CA ASN A 4 -70.87 30.82 15.01
C ASN A 4 -69.68 30.16 15.74
N PRO A 5 -69.24 28.94 15.39
CA PRO A 5 -68.02 28.39 15.95
C PRO A 5 -66.79 28.94 15.21
N GLN A 6 -66.05 29.77 15.95
CA GLN A 6 -64.64 30.13 15.86
C GLN A 6 -63.84 29.60 14.64
N THR A 7 -63.38 30.56 13.85
CA THR A 7 -62.24 30.46 12.93
C THR A 7 -60.95 30.13 13.70
N ALA A 8 -60.63 28.84 13.80
CA ALA A 8 -59.29 28.39 14.18
C ALA A 8 -58.35 28.62 12.99
N TRP A 9 -57.57 29.70 13.04
CA TRP A 9 -56.47 29.92 12.11
C TRP A 9 -55.44 28.80 12.31
N LYS A 10 -55.25 27.95 11.28
CA LYS A 10 -54.08 27.06 11.23
C LYS A 10 -52.85 27.96 11.13
N THR A 11 -51.96 27.90 12.11
CA THR A 11 -50.59 28.41 11.99
C THR A 11 -49.99 27.90 10.67
N PRO A 12 -49.35 28.75 9.85
CA PRO A 12 -48.58 28.27 8.71
C PRO A 12 -47.51 27.33 9.27
N ILE A 13 -47.61 26.05 8.94
CA ILE A 13 -46.59 25.07 9.29
C ILE A 13 -45.41 25.44 8.39
N LEU A 14 -44.40 26.10 8.96
CA LEU A 14 -43.17 26.39 8.23
C LEU A 14 -42.62 25.02 7.76
N PRO A 15 -42.27 24.85 6.47
CA PRO A 15 -41.58 23.63 6.07
C PRO A 15 -40.37 23.44 6.98
N PRO A 16 -40.08 22.19 7.40
CA PRO A 16 -38.92 21.94 8.23
C PRO A 16 -37.70 22.59 7.57
N PRO A 17 -36.83 23.25 8.34
CA PRO A 17 -35.62 23.86 7.78
C PRO A 17 -34.91 22.81 6.94
N LEU A 18 -34.47 23.19 5.73
CA LEU A 18 -33.70 22.30 4.89
C LEU A 18 -32.54 21.76 5.73
N PRO A 19 -32.28 20.43 5.69
CA PRO A 19 -31.14 19.85 6.39
C PRO A 19 -29.91 20.68 6.07
N THR A 20 -29.31 21.28 7.09
CA THR A 20 -28.00 21.93 6.96
C THR A 20 -26.99 20.84 6.56
N GLU A 21 -25.83 21.18 5.98
CA GLU A 21 -24.81 20.15 5.62
C GLU A 21 -24.43 19.23 6.81
N GLU A 22 -24.68 19.66 8.05
CA GLU A 22 -24.55 18.87 9.29
C GLU A 22 -25.56 17.71 9.47
N ASP A 23 -26.73 17.80 8.83
CA ASP A 23 -27.83 16.83 8.94
C ASP A 23 -27.84 15.80 7.81
N LEU A 24 -27.06 16.01 6.75
CA LEU A 24 -26.82 14.98 5.75
C LEU A 24 -25.97 13.87 6.38
N PRO A 25 -26.16 12.60 5.99
CA PRO A 25 -25.24 11.50 6.34
C PRO A 25 -23.92 11.66 5.56
N GLY A 26 -23.28 12.82 5.70
CA GLY A 26 -21.89 13.05 5.42
C GLY A 26 -21.05 12.38 6.51
N ILE A 27 -19.83 12.00 6.14
CA ILE A 27 -18.84 11.38 7.01
C ILE A 27 -18.60 12.31 8.21
N ARG A 28 -19.34 12.12 9.31
CA ARG A 28 -19.10 12.86 10.55
C ARG A 28 -17.70 12.47 11.05
N PRO A 29 -16.82 13.43 11.40
CA PRO A 29 -15.63 13.10 12.15
C PRO A 29 -16.08 12.49 13.49
N PRO A 30 -15.63 11.29 13.87
CA PRO A 30 -15.94 10.75 15.18
C PRO A 30 -15.35 11.70 16.25
N PRO A 31 -16.13 12.06 17.28
CA PRO A 31 -15.62 12.92 18.34
C PRO A 31 -14.66 12.09 19.20
N GLY A 32 -13.46 12.61 19.44
CA GLY A 32 -12.61 12.15 20.53
C GLY A 32 -11.27 11.57 20.11
N ASN A 33 -10.25 12.31 20.56
CA ASN A 33 -8.84 12.00 20.67
C ASN A 33 -8.06 11.99 19.37
N GLU A 34 -6.85 12.52 19.47
CA GLU A 34 -5.72 12.32 18.58
C GLU A 34 -5.55 10.83 18.30
N LEU A 35 -6.38 10.24 17.42
CA LEU A 35 -6.12 8.91 16.90
C LEU A 35 -4.79 9.05 16.18
N HIS A 36 -3.73 8.53 16.81
CA HIS A 36 -2.44 8.30 16.18
C HIS A 36 -2.70 7.83 14.74
N ALA A 37 -2.00 8.40 13.77
CA ALA A 37 -2.27 8.21 12.33
C ALA A 37 -2.60 6.75 11.95
N LEU A 38 -1.94 5.79 12.62
CA LEU A 38 -2.17 4.37 12.54
C LEU A 38 -3.60 3.91 12.88
N ALA A 39 -4.11 4.29 14.05
CA ALA A 39 -5.43 3.89 14.50
C ALA A 39 -6.52 4.49 13.60
N GLY A 40 -6.30 5.71 13.10
CA GLY A 40 -7.14 6.33 12.07
C GLY A 40 -7.10 5.56 10.76
N LEU A 41 -5.92 5.14 10.29
CA LEU A 41 -5.78 4.39 9.04
C LEU A 41 -6.45 3.01 9.10
N LEU A 42 -6.39 2.33 10.25
CA LEU A 42 -6.98 1.01 10.44
C LEU A 42 -8.51 1.06 10.63
N LYS A 43 -9.01 1.98 11.46
CA LYS A 43 -10.43 2.03 11.84
C LYS A 43 -11.27 2.90 10.90
N SER A 44 -10.68 3.94 10.33
CA SER A 44 -11.40 4.94 9.52
C SER A 44 -10.47 5.54 8.46
N PRO A 45 -10.05 4.76 7.44
CA PRO A 45 -9.18 5.27 6.38
C PRO A 45 -9.74 6.50 5.67
N ALA A 46 -11.08 6.61 5.57
CA ALA A 46 -11.77 7.79 5.05
C ALA A 46 -11.47 9.08 5.87
N HIS A 47 -11.24 8.96 7.18
CA HIS A 47 -10.91 10.10 8.04
C HIS A 47 -9.50 10.63 7.74
N ILE A 48 -8.54 9.76 7.42
CA ILE A 48 -7.19 10.19 7.00
C ILE A 48 -7.27 10.97 5.69
N LEU A 49 -8.09 10.50 4.75
CA LEU A 49 -8.33 11.19 3.47
C LEU A 49 -8.99 12.55 3.66
N TRP A 50 -9.95 12.66 4.59
CA TRP A 50 -10.56 13.92 4.97
C TRP A 50 -9.53 14.90 5.53
N ARG A 51 -8.69 14.47 6.48
CA ARG A 51 -7.61 15.31 7.04
C ARG A 51 -6.61 15.78 5.98
N ILE A 52 -6.31 14.93 4.99
CA ILE A 52 -5.46 15.30 3.85
C ILE A 52 -6.12 16.38 3.02
N LYS A 53 -7.39 16.24 2.70
CA LYS A 53 -8.14 17.21 1.90
C LYS A 53 -8.26 18.56 2.63
N GLU A 54 -8.42 18.55 3.94
CA GLU A 54 -8.68 19.74 4.77
C GLU A 54 -7.38 20.42 5.25
N ASP A 55 -6.21 19.90 4.87
CA ASP A 55 -4.86 20.43 5.21
C ASP A 55 -4.62 20.54 6.72
N ASP A 56 -5.25 19.66 7.51
CA ASP A 56 -5.18 19.65 8.97
C ASP A 56 -3.91 18.91 9.47
N ASN A 57 -2.93 19.68 9.96
CA ASN A 57 -1.68 19.16 10.54
C ASN A 57 -0.96 18.14 9.63
N LEU A 58 -1.00 18.40 8.32
CA LEU A 58 -0.52 17.49 7.27
C LEU A 58 0.94 17.02 7.42
N PRO A 59 1.93 17.88 7.77
CA PRO A 59 3.32 17.44 7.93
C PRO A 59 3.51 16.41 9.05
N VAL A 60 2.83 16.62 10.18
CA VAL A 60 2.90 15.71 11.34
C VAL A 60 2.24 14.39 10.99
N LEU A 61 1.06 14.43 10.36
CA LEU A 61 0.35 13.25 9.88
C LEU A 61 1.22 12.44 8.90
N THR A 62 1.82 13.13 7.92
CA THR A 62 2.70 12.52 6.91
C THR A 62 3.88 11.82 7.56
N LEU A 63 4.57 12.50 8.49
CA LEU A 63 5.70 11.93 9.22
C LEU A 63 5.29 10.69 10.01
N GLN A 64 4.16 10.74 10.73
CA GLN A 64 3.65 9.59 11.48
C GLN A 64 3.33 8.40 10.57
N LEU A 65 2.70 8.63 9.41
CA LEU A 65 2.39 7.58 8.44
C LEU A 65 3.64 6.92 7.90
N PHE A 66 4.67 7.71 7.54
CA PHE A 66 5.95 7.14 7.12
C PHE A 66 6.64 6.36 8.24
N ILE A 67 6.74 6.90 9.44
CA ILE A 67 7.41 6.21 10.56
C ILE A 67 6.75 4.85 10.82
N TRP A 68 5.42 4.83 11.01
CA TRP A 68 4.70 3.57 11.27
C TRP A 68 4.75 2.62 10.08
N GLY A 69 4.57 3.12 8.86
CA GLY A 69 4.65 2.31 7.66
C GLY A 69 6.02 1.65 7.48
N LEU A 70 7.11 2.38 7.73
CA LEU A 70 8.47 1.84 7.65
C LEU A 70 8.74 0.81 8.76
N ILE A 71 8.26 1.05 9.98
CA ILE A 71 8.35 0.06 11.08
C ILE A 71 7.68 -1.25 10.68
N PHE A 72 6.49 -1.20 10.08
CA PHE A 72 5.79 -2.43 9.67
C PHE A 72 6.49 -3.16 8.53
N HIS A 73 7.06 -2.44 7.57
CA HIS A 73 7.89 -3.04 6.53
C HIS A 73 9.14 -3.70 7.12
N ALA A 74 9.74 -3.12 8.16
CA ALA A 74 10.88 -3.70 8.85
C ALA A 74 10.51 -5.01 9.57
N ILE A 75 9.39 -5.02 10.31
CA ILE A 75 8.89 -6.22 11.01
C ILE A 75 8.57 -7.33 10.00
N TYR A 76 7.89 -7.00 8.90
CA TYR A 76 7.60 -7.95 7.83
C TYR A 76 8.88 -8.48 7.16
N GLY A 77 9.82 -7.58 6.85
CA GLY A 77 11.13 -7.91 6.27
C GLY A 77 11.94 -8.86 7.14
N PHE A 78 11.88 -8.67 8.46
CA PHE A 78 12.47 -9.61 9.41
C PHE A 78 11.83 -10.99 9.29
N ALA A 79 10.50 -11.06 9.35
CA ALA A 79 9.76 -12.32 9.35
C ALA A 79 9.96 -13.15 8.07
N MET A 80 10.01 -12.50 6.91
CA MET A 80 10.19 -13.20 5.62
C MET A 80 11.58 -13.81 5.47
N ALA A 81 12.61 -13.27 6.12
CA ALA A 81 14.01 -13.69 5.96
C ALA A 81 14.50 -14.64 7.08
N LEU A 82 13.64 -14.98 8.05
CA LEU A 82 13.96 -15.96 9.08
C LEU A 82 14.19 -17.39 8.55
N PHE A 83 13.80 -17.67 7.29
CA PHE A 83 14.02 -18.97 6.66
C PHE A 83 15.51 -19.29 6.37
N ASP A 84 16.37 -18.27 6.22
CA ASP A 84 17.80 -18.45 5.88
C ASP A 84 18.69 -18.34 7.12
N SER A 85 18.76 -17.14 7.74
CA SER A 85 19.48 -16.92 8.99
C SER A 85 19.03 -15.65 9.71
N ALA A 86 19.33 -15.54 11.01
CA ALA A 86 19.03 -14.33 11.80
C ALA A 86 19.77 -13.08 11.28
N GLU A 87 20.99 -13.24 10.74
CA GLU A 87 21.75 -12.15 10.13
C GLU A 87 21.09 -11.65 8.84
N VAL A 88 20.65 -12.57 7.98
CA VAL A 88 19.89 -12.25 6.76
C VAL A 88 18.55 -11.61 7.12
N ALA A 89 17.91 -12.04 8.20
CA ALA A 89 16.69 -11.45 8.73
C ALA A 89 16.90 -9.98 9.19
N ALA A 90 17.95 -9.70 9.94
CA ALA A 90 18.27 -8.34 10.38
C ALA A 90 18.60 -7.41 9.19
N ILE A 91 19.36 -7.90 8.21
CA ILE A 91 19.67 -7.14 6.99
C ILE A 91 18.39 -6.88 6.19
N THR A 92 17.51 -7.87 6.06
CA THR A 92 16.25 -7.74 5.31
C THR A 92 15.27 -6.80 6.01
N ALA A 93 15.23 -6.82 7.34
CA ALA A 93 14.46 -5.88 8.16
C ALA A 93 14.88 -4.41 7.92
N GLY A 94 16.17 -4.15 7.70
CA GLY A 94 16.65 -2.82 7.31
C GLY A 94 16.40 -2.49 5.83
N LYS A 95 16.52 -3.48 4.94
CA LYS A 95 16.36 -3.27 3.48
C LYS A 95 14.91 -3.03 3.07
N ALA A 96 13.95 -3.75 3.64
CA ALA A 96 12.52 -3.63 3.29
C ALA A 96 11.95 -2.20 3.42
N PRO A 97 12.16 -1.47 4.54
CA PRO A 97 11.73 -0.08 4.64
C PRO A 97 12.51 0.83 3.70
N LEU A 98 13.81 0.61 3.47
CA LEU A 98 14.60 1.41 2.53
C LEU A 98 14.09 1.29 1.09
N ILE A 99 13.80 0.07 0.63
CA ILE A 99 13.21 -0.19 -0.69
C ILE A 99 11.92 0.61 -0.85
N THR A 100 11.05 0.53 0.15
CA THR A 100 9.77 1.22 0.17
C THR A 100 9.94 2.73 0.19
N LEU A 101 10.86 3.25 1.00
CA LEU A 101 11.16 4.68 1.11
C LEU A 101 11.68 5.24 -0.21
N PHE A 102 12.70 4.63 -0.81
CA PHE A 102 13.27 5.08 -2.07
C PHE A 102 12.28 4.95 -3.24
N ALA A 103 11.54 3.84 -3.33
CA ALA A 103 10.50 3.69 -4.35
C ALA A 103 9.44 4.80 -4.23
N THR A 104 9.04 5.14 -3.00
CA THR A 104 8.08 6.20 -2.73
C THR A 104 8.63 7.58 -3.11
N LEU A 105 9.89 7.88 -2.74
CA LEU A 105 10.54 9.14 -3.10
C LEU A 105 10.66 9.32 -4.61
N LEU A 106 11.03 8.26 -5.34
CA LEU A 106 11.11 8.29 -6.81
C LEU A 106 9.74 8.45 -7.48
N CYS A 107 8.68 7.93 -6.86
CA CYS A 107 7.31 8.04 -7.38
C CYS A 107 6.54 9.26 -6.87
N LEU A 108 7.11 10.06 -5.96
CA LEU A 108 6.47 11.26 -5.43
C LEU A 108 6.22 12.36 -6.49
N PRO A 109 7.19 12.70 -7.37
CA PRO A 109 6.92 13.68 -8.43
C PRO A 109 5.84 13.20 -9.40
N SER A 110 5.82 11.89 -9.74
CA SER A 110 4.77 11.34 -10.60
C SER A 110 3.40 11.31 -9.92
N LEU A 111 3.33 11.10 -8.60
CA LEU A 111 2.09 11.19 -7.83
C LEU A 111 1.44 12.57 -7.97
N TYR A 112 2.25 13.62 -7.82
CA TYR A 112 1.81 14.99 -7.96
C TYR A 112 1.29 15.25 -9.38
N VAL A 113 2.08 14.91 -10.41
CA VAL A 113 1.70 15.10 -11.82
C VAL A 113 0.42 14.35 -12.17
N PHE A 114 0.29 13.07 -11.85
CA PHE A 114 -0.91 12.30 -12.17
C PHE A 114 -2.15 12.75 -11.39
N SER A 115 -1.97 13.27 -10.17
CA SER A 115 -3.07 13.85 -9.41
C SER A 115 -3.56 15.15 -10.04
N CYS A 116 -2.64 16.03 -10.49
CA CYS A 116 -2.99 17.25 -11.21
C CYS A 116 -3.65 16.96 -12.57
N VAL A 117 -3.11 16.00 -13.34
CA VAL A 117 -3.69 15.58 -14.63
C VAL A 117 -5.06 14.93 -14.46
N ALA A 118 -5.30 14.23 -13.35
CA ALA A 118 -6.62 13.71 -12.99
C ALA A 118 -7.61 14.81 -12.58
N GLY A 119 -7.21 16.08 -12.55
CA GLY A 119 -8.06 17.21 -12.16
C GLY A 119 -8.28 17.33 -10.65
N LEU A 120 -7.39 16.77 -9.83
CA LEU A 120 -7.39 16.96 -8.38
C LEU A 120 -6.52 18.17 -8.03
N PRO A 121 -7.05 19.19 -7.30
CA PRO A 121 -6.28 20.36 -6.87
C PRO A 121 -5.39 20.00 -5.67
N VAL A 122 -4.47 19.05 -5.82
CA VAL A 122 -3.60 18.60 -4.72
C VAL A 122 -2.37 19.48 -4.56
N LYS A 123 -2.04 19.80 -3.31
CA LYS A 123 -0.74 20.40 -2.94
C LYS A 123 0.34 19.33 -2.85
N ILE A 124 1.61 19.73 -2.91
CA ILE A 124 2.73 18.80 -2.73
C ILE A 124 2.70 18.11 -1.36
N THR A 125 2.27 18.82 -0.31
CA THR A 125 2.10 18.28 1.05
C THR A 125 1.03 17.20 1.11
N GLN A 126 -0.08 17.39 0.37
CA GLN A 126 -1.14 16.39 0.23
C GLN A 126 -0.65 15.16 -0.55
N ALA A 127 0.14 15.36 -1.61
CA ALA A 127 0.77 14.26 -2.33
C ALA A 127 1.72 13.45 -1.41
N CYS A 128 2.53 14.12 -0.58
CA CYS A 128 3.37 13.45 0.41
C CYS A 128 2.55 12.63 1.42
N ALA A 129 1.41 13.14 1.89
CA ALA A 129 0.54 12.43 2.82
C ALA A 129 -0.20 11.25 2.18
N LEU A 130 -0.61 11.36 0.91
CA LEU A 130 -1.16 10.26 0.13
C LEU A 130 -0.12 9.15 -0.09
N ALA A 131 1.12 9.53 -0.38
CA ALA A 131 2.25 8.61 -0.48
C ALA A 131 2.51 7.92 0.88
N GLY A 132 2.59 8.69 1.97
CA GLY A 132 2.75 8.16 3.32
C GLY A 132 1.60 7.23 3.72
N SER A 133 0.36 7.56 3.35
CA SER A 133 -0.81 6.71 3.59
C SER A 133 -0.72 5.40 2.82
N THR A 134 -0.20 5.41 1.59
CA THR A 134 0.02 4.21 0.78
C THR A 134 1.07 3.29 1.44
N VAL A 135 2.17 3.88 1.91
CA VAL A 135 3.24 3.16 2.62
C VAL A 135 2.72 2.57 3.94
N ALA A 136 1.98 3.35 4.72
CA ALA A 136 1.40 2.91 5.98
C ALA A 136 0.37 1.80 5.78
N MET A 137 -0.52 1.93 4.78
CA MET A 137 -1.54 0.94 4.47
C MET A 137 -0.91 -0.37 4.00
N THR A 138 0.04 -0.30 3.06
CA THR A 138 0.78 -1.48 2.61
C THR A 138 1.49 -2.15 3.78
N GLY A 139 2.18 -1.37 4.63
CA GLY A 139 2.90 -1.90 5.79
C GLY A 139 1.97 -2.58 6.80
N LEU A 140 0.80 -1.99 7.07
CA LEU A 140 -0.16 -2.53 8.02
C LEU A 140 -0.75 -3.87 7.54
N LEU A 141 -0.99 -4.00 6.24
CA LEU A 141 -1.47 -5.23 5.62
C LEU A 141 -0.38 -6.30 5.60
N LEU A 142 0.85 -5.92 5.28
CA LEU A 142 2.01 -6.79 5.42
C LEU A 142 2.17 -7.27 6.87
N LEU A 143 2.02 -6.38 7.84
CA LEU A 143 2.06 -6.73 9.27
C LEU A 143 1.00 -7.78 9.62
N GLY A 144 -0.21 -7.66 9.06
CA GLY A 144 -1.26 -8.67 9.21
C GLY A 144 -0.91 -10.02 8.58
N MET A 145 -0.10 -10.03 7.51
CA MET A 145 0.38 -11.25 6.85
C MET A 145 1.64 -11.84 7.52
N THR A 146 2.34 -11.09 8.36
CA THR A 146 3.55 -11.51 9.09
C THR A 146 3.45 -12.89 9.75
N PRO A 147 2.40 -13.23 10.56
CA PRO A 147 2.33 -14.55 11.20
C PRO A 147 2.22 -15.70 10.19
N VAL A 148 1.55 -15.48 9.06
CA VAL A 148 1.42 -16.46 7.98
C VAL A 148 2.79 -16.68 7.33
N ILE A 149 3.48 -15.60 6.97
CA ILE A 149 4.81 -15.66 6.36
C ILE A 149 5.81 -16.32 7.30
N TRP A 150 5.81 -15.93 8.57
CA TRP A 150 6.68 -16.52 9.59
C TRP A 150 6.47 -18.04 9.72
N LEU A 151 5.22 -18.48 9.81
CA LEU A 151 4.89 -19.91 9.92
C LEU A 151 5.45 -20.70 8.73
N PHE A 152 5.26 -20.19 7.51
CA PHE A 152 5.77 -20.86 6.31
C PHE A 152 7.29 -20.82 6.19
N SER A 153 7.93 -19.71 6.59
CA SER A 153 9.40 -19.58 6.65
C SER A 153 10.04 -20.64 7.54
N VAL A 154 9.38 -21.02 8.64
CA VAL A 154 9.87 -22.07 9.56
C VAL A 154 9.48 -23.47 9.09
N SER A 155 8.32 -23.62 8.43
CA SER A 155 7.75 -24.93 8.08
C SER A 155 8.22 -25.48 6.73
N THR A 156 8.93 -24.71 5.90
CA THR A 156 9.27 -25.10 4.52
C THR A 156 10.70 -24.69 4.15
N ASN A 157 11.44 -25.64 3.57
CA ASN A 157 12.79 -25.40 3.01
C ASN A 157 12.79 -25.06 1.51
N ASN A 158 11.62 -24.93 0.90
CA ASN A 158 11.48 -24.59 -0.52
C ASN A 158 11.53 -23.07 -0.73
N LEU A 159 12.67 -22.59 -1.19
CA LEU A 159 12.89 -21.17 -1.46
C LEU A 159 11.88 -20.59 -2.46
N SER A 160 11.54 -21.32 -3.53
CA SER A 160 10.61 -20.85 -4.55
C SER A 160 9.22 -20.60 -3.97
N PHE A 161 8.77 -21.45 -3.06
CA PHE A 161 7.50 -21.28 -2.37
C PHE A 161 7.49 -20.02 -1.49
N ILE A 162 8.54 -19.80 -0.69
CA ILE A 162 8.69 -18.62 0.17
C ILE A 162 8.72 -17.32 -0.66
N VAL A 163 9.44 -17.32 -1.79
CA VAL A 163 9.48 -16.14 -2.67
C VAL A 163 8.09 -15.83 -3.24
N ILE A 164 7.36 -16.84 -3.71
CA ILE A 164 6.03 -16.66 -4.31
C ILE A 164 5.02 -16.15 -3.27
N ILE A 165 4.95 -16.76 -2.08
CA ILE A 165 3.99 -16.34 -1.05
C ILE A 165 4.26 -14.90 -0.57
N ASN A 166 5.53 -14.51 -0.45
CA ASN A 166 5.91 -13.13 -0.12
C ASN A 166 5.53 -12.15 -1.22
N LEU A 167 5.81 -12.50 -2.49
CA LEU A 167 5.46 -11.67 -3.63
C LEU A 167 3.95 -11.47 -3.74
N VAL A 168 3.16 -12.55 -3.58
CA VAL A 168 1.69 -12.48 -3.60
C VAL A 168 1.17 -11.64 -2.43
N SER A 169 1.70 -11.85 -1.22
CA SER A 169 1.31 -11.06 -0.03
C SER A 169 1.57 -9.58 -0.24
N TRP A 170 2.72 -9.23 -0.82
CA TRP A 170 3.06 -7.85 -1.16
C TRP A 170 2.15 -7.26 -2.24
N ILE A 171 1.85 -8.00 -3.31
CA ILE A 171 0.92 -7.56 -4.36
C ILE A 171 -0.47 -7.29 -3.77
N VAL A 172 -0.96 -8.17 -2.91
CA VAL A 172 -2.26 -7.99 -2.24
C VAL A 172 -2.24 -6.77 -1.33
N ALA A 173 -1.17 -6.58 -0.55
CA ALA A 173 -1.02 -5.43 0.35
C ALA A 173 -1.02 -4.09 -0.41
N VAL A 174 -0.23 -3.98 -1.49
CA VAL A 174 -0.20 -2.77 -2.33
C VAL A 174 -1.51 -2.60 -3.09
N GLY A 175 -2.11 -3.68 -3.58
CA GLY A 175 -3.40 -3.65 -4.28
C GLY A 175 -4.53 -3.03 -3.44
N PHE A 176 -4.48 -3.18 -2.12
CA PHE A 176 -5.45 -2.56 -1.22
C PHE A 176 -5.33 -1.03 -1.15
N ALA A 177 -4.19 -0.45 -1.54
CA ALA A 177 -4.05 0.99 -1.72
C ALA A 177 -4.97 1.53 -2.84
N LEU A 178 -5.34 0.71 -3.83
CA LEU A 178 -6.37 1.09 -4.82
C LEU A 178 -7.73 1.31 -4.16
N ARG A 179 -8.08 0.47 -3.18
CA ARG A 179 -9.32 0.64 -2.39
C ARG A 179 -9.24 1.93 -1.57
N PHE A 180 -8.07 2.23 -0.99
CA PHE A 180 -7.83 3.48 -0.29
C PHE A 180 -8.07 4.70 -1.18
N PHE A 181 -7.49 4.70 -2.39
CA PHE A 181 -7.70 5.76 -3.37
C PHE A 181 -9.13 5.86 -3.90
N GLY A 182 -9.84 4.74 -4.01
CA GLY A 182 -11.26 4.73 -4.34
C GLY A 182 -12.13 5.49 -3.34
N MET A 183 -11.71 5.56 -2.07
CA MET A 183 -12.40 6.34 -1.02
C MET A 183 -12.05 7.84 -1.05
N PHE A 184 -10.98 8.23 -1.75
CA PHE A 184 -10.59 9.64 -1.93
C PHE A 184 -11.43 10.30 -3.05
N GLY A 185 -11.92 9.51 -3.99
CA GLY A 185 -12.86 9.96 -5.02
C GLY A 185 -14.25 10.22 -4.42
N GLN A 186 -14.79 11.42 -4.62
CA GLN A 186 -16.19 11.70 -4.31
C GLN A 186 -17.12 10.75 -5.10
N PRO A 187 -18.27 10.33 -4.54
CA PRO A 187 -19.29 9.61 -5.30
C PRO A 187 -19.76 10.50 -6.47
N GLY A 188 -19.40 10.12 -7.70
CA GLY A 188 -19.85 10.80 -8.92
C GLY A 188 -18.80 11.03 -10.02
N ILE A 189 -17.50 10.77 -9.78
CA ILE A 189 -16.46 11.03 -10.81
C ILE A 189 -15.46 9.87 -10.90
N ASN A 190 -15.75 8.91 -11.78
CA ASN A 190 -14.88 7.76 -12.05
C ASN A 190 -13.52 8.16 -12.68
N ASP A 191 -13.46 9.31 -13.37
CA ASP A 191 -12.26 9.72 -14.13
C ASP A 191 -11.11 10.20 -13.24
N LYS A 192 -11.41 10.78 -12.07
CA LYS A 192 -10.40 11.28 -11.12
C LYS A 192 -9.56 10.15 -10.48
N ILE A 193 -10.13 8.96 -10.38
CA ILE A 193 -9.46 7.78 -9.80
C ILE A 193 -8.47 7.18 -10.83
N SER A 194 -8.64 7.47 -12.13
CA SER A 194 -7.81 6.90 -13.21
C SER A 194 -6.33 7.28 -13.08
N GLY A 195 -6.02 8.56 -12.81
CA GLY A 195 -4.63 9.01 -12.65
C GLY A 195 -3.94 8.36 -11.45
N LEU A 196 -4.66 8.15 -10.34
CA LEU A 196 -4.13 7.53 -9.13
C LEU A 196 -3.90 6.02 -9.28
N LYS A 197 -4.73 5.35 -10.10
CA LYS A 197 -4.51 3.96 -10.53
C LYS A 197 -3.23 3.83 -11.36
N TRP A 198 -3.01 4.73 -12.32
CA TRP A 198 -1.78 4.76 -13.13
C TRP A 198 -0.55 5.02 -12.29
N TRP A 199 -0.64 5.94 -11.34
CA TRP A 199 0.42 6.16 -10.37
C TRP A 199 0.75 4.90 -9.58
N LEU A 200 -0.26 4.19 -9.06
CA LEU A 200 0.00 2.98 -8.29
C LEU A 200 0.63 1.87 -9.15
N PHE A 201 0.23 1.77 -10.42
CA PHE A 201 0.87 0.84 -11.35
C PHE A 201 2.36 1.13 -11.52
N ILE A 202 2.73 2.41 -11.68
CA ILE A 202 4.14 2.84 -11.75
C ILE A 202 4.85 2.58 -10.42
N TYR A 203 4.20 2.87 -9.30
CA TYR A 203 4.73 2.58 -7.97
C TYR A 203 5.08 1.10 -7.81
N ILE A 204 4.16 0.19 -8.19
CA ILE A 204 4.38 -1.27 -8.16
C ILE A 204 5.58 -1.67 -9.02
N MET A 205 5.68 -1.12 -10.24
CA MET A 205 6.80 -1.41 -11.13
C MET A 205 8.13 -0.93 -10.55
N VAL A 206 8.19 0.30 -10.03
CA VAL A 206 9.40 0.89 -9.44
C VAL A 206 9.78 0.19 -8.14
N SER A 207 8.83 -0.13 -7.27
CA SER A 207 9.11 -0.85 -6.02
C SER A 207 9.62 -2.27 -6.29
N LEU A 208 9.08 -2.95 -7.30
CA LEU A 208 9.58 -4.25 -7.73
C LEU A 208 11.00 -4.14 -8.29
N GLN A 209 11.28 -3.13 -9.11
CA GLN A 209 12.64 -2.84 -9.59
C GLN A 209 13.59 -2.57 -8.41
N MET A 210 13.21 -1.74 -7.44
CA MET A 210 14.02 -1.46 -6.25
C MET A 210 14.27 -2.72 -5.41
N ALA A 211 13.27 -3.60 -5.27
CA ALA A 211 13.41 -4.86 -4.57
C ALA A 211 14.39 -5.83 -5.26
N THR A 212 14.50 -5.77 -6.60
CA THR A 212 15.45 -6.59 -7.38
C THR A 212 16.85 -5.97 -7.52
N THR A 213 16.97 -4.64 -7.42
CA THR A 213 18.26 -3.92 -7.58
C THR A 213 19.13 -4.07 -6.34
N MET A 214 18.51 -4.18 -5.17
CA MET A 214 19.14 -4.67 -3.95
C MET A 214 19.24 -6.20 -4.09
N ARG A 215 20.45 -6.79 -4.07
CA ARG A 215 20.75 -8.26 -4.13
C ARG A 215 19.64 -9.13 -3.50
N PRO A 216 19.38 -10.37 -3.95
CA PRO A 216 18.20 -11.15 -3.56
C PRO A 216 17.95 -11.09 -2.05
N LEU A 217 16.77 -10.59 -1.67
CA LEU A 217 16.37 -10.46 -0.27
C LEU A 217 16.23 -11.82 0.44
N LEU A 218 16.20 -12.92 -0.32
CA LEU A 218 15.99 -14.29 0.15
C LEU A 218 17.06 -15.25 -0.43
N GLY A 219 18.34 -14.88 -0.45
CA GLY A 219 19.39 -15.76 -0.97
C GLY A 219 20.72 -15.62 -0.24
N LYS A 220 21.36 -16.76 0.03
CA LYS A 220 22.70 -16.84 0.61
C LYS A 220 23.66 -15.91 -0.15
N PRO A 221 24.49 -15.12 0.55
CA PRO A 221 25.67 -14.55 -0.06
C PRO A 221 26.59 -15.72 -0.42
N GLY A 222 26.52 -16.17 -1.68
CA GLY A 222 27.56 -16.98 -2.28
C GLY A 222 28.89 -16.25 -2.09
N THR A 223 29.82 -16.96 -1.49
CA THR A 223 31.24 -16.62 -1.30
C THR A 223 31.81 -15.85 -2.49
N GLY A 224 32.28 -14.64 -2.24
CA GLY A 224 33.03 -13.86 -3.23
C GLY A 224 32.51 -12.44 -3.40
N LEU A 225 33.40 -11.49 -3.13
CA LEU A 225 33.36 -10.13 -3.64
C LEU A 225 33.58 -10.15 -5.17
N GLU A 226 32.69 -10.81 -5.91
CA GLU A 226 32.67 -10.75 -7.36
C GLU A 226 31.42 -9.97 -7.78
N PRO A 227 31.54 -8.96 -8.67
CA PRO A 227 30.41 -8.22 -9.17
C PRO A 227 29.56 -9.15 -10.05
N VAL A 228 28.59 -9.83 -9.44
CA VAL A 228 27.58 -10.59 -10.18
C VAL A 228 26.79 -9.60 -11.02
N GLU A 229 27.04 -9.68 -12.33
CA GLU A 229 26.46 -8.87 -13.39
C GLU A 229 24.97 -8.55 -13.16
N LYS A 230 24.61 -7.27 -13.35
CA LYS A 230 23.23 -6.79 -13.32
C LYS A 230 22.42 -7.41 -14.46
N LYS A 231 21.86 -8.61 -14.26
CA LYS A 231 20.92 -9.22 -15.20
C LYS A 231 19.48 -8.77 -14.89
N PHE A 232 18.81 -8.25 -15.91
CA PHE A 232 17.38 -7.90 -15.88
C PHE A 232 16.53 -9.15 -15.58
N PHE A 233 15.40 -8.98 -14.86
CA PHE A 233 14.55 -10.08 -14.36
C PHE A 233 14.14 -11.10 -15.43
N LEU A 234 13.82 -10.65 -16.65
CA LEU A 234 13.49 -11.52 -17.78
C LEU A 234 14.67 -12.36 -18.26
N ALA A 235 15.90 -11.82 -18.20
CA ALA A 235 17.09 -12.56 -18.58
C ALA A 235 17.38 -13.66 -17.55
N HIS A 236 17.26 -13.36 -16.26
CA HIS A 236 17.47 -14.36 -15.22
C HIS A 236 16.41 -15.48 -15.28
N PHE A 237 15.12 -15.14 -15.37
CA PHE A 237 14.05 -16.13 -15.49
C PHE A 237 14.15 -16.97 -16.77
N LYS A 238 14.51 -16.34 -17.92
CA LYS A 238 14.72 -17.05 -19.19
C LYS A 238 15.93 -17.98 -19.11
N ASP A 239 17.01 -17.54 -18.47
CA ASP A 239 18.21 -18.36 -18.27
C ASP A 239 17.89 -19.56 -17.37
N THR A 240 17.12 -19.38 -16.28
CA THR A 240 16.72 -20.49 -15.39
C THR A 240 15.80 -21.50 -16.09
N LEU A 241 14.88 -21.05 -16.93
CA LEU A 241 14.01 -21.92 -17.73
C LEU A 241 14.79 -22.66 -18.83
N ALA A 242 15.77 -22.00 -19.45
CA ALA A 242 16.62 -22.61 -20.49
C ALA A 242 17.57 -23.68 -19.93
N GLU A 243 18.11 -23.48 -18.72
CA GLU A 243 18.95 -24.48 -18.04
C GLU A 243 18.14 -25.71 -17.57
N SER A 244 16.91 -25.49 -17.10
CA SER A 244 15.97 -26.57 -16.75
C SER A 244 15.61 -27.44 -17.97
N GLY A 245 15.47 -26.85 -19.16
CA GLY A 245 15.23 -27.60 -20.39
C GLY A 245 16.41 -28.46 -20.86
N LYS A 246 17.65 -27.99 -20.63
CA LYS A 246 18.86 -28.74 -21.02
C LYS A 246 19.14 -29.93 -20.10
N SER A 247 18.90 -29.79 -18.79
CA SER A 247 19.11 -30.90 -17.84
C SER A 247 18.11 -32.05 -18.05
N VAL A 248 16.86 -31.73 -18.43
CA VAL A 248 15.83 -32.72 -18.77
C VAL A 248 16.16 -33.45 -20.07
N SER A 249 16.71 -32.76 -21.08
CA SER A 249 17.11 -33.41 -22.35
C SER A 249 18.37 -34.27 -22.20
N ALA A 250 19.30 -33.92 -21.32
CA ALA A 250 20.50 -34.71 -21.05
C ALA A 250 20.18 -35.97 -20.22
N GLY A 251 19.24 -35.87 -19.25
CA GLY A 251 18.79 -37.01 -18.45
C GLY A 251 18.02 -38.07 -19.24
N ASN A 252 17.38 -37.70 -20.36
CA ASN A 252 16.59 -38.63 -21.16
C ASN A 252 17.41 -39.40 -22.22
N GLN A 253 18.64 -38.96 -22.53
CA GLN A 253 19.56 -39.73 -23.40
C GLN A 253 20.44 -40.72 -22.63
N GLY A 254 20.68 -40.50 -21.33
CA GLY A 254 21.47 -41.40 -20.49
C GLY A 254 20.75 -42.68 -20.04
N LYS A 255 19.44 -42.82 -20.32
CA LYS A 255 18.61 -43.96 -19.88
C LYS A 255 18.19 -44.91 -21.00
N ARG A 256 18.77 -44.76 -22.20
CA ARG A 256 18.55 -45.60 -23.40
C ARG A 256 19.83 -46.22 -23.96
N ARG A 257 20.79 -46.58 -23.11
CA ARG A 257 21.90 -47.48 -23.49
C ARG A 257 22.18 -48.43 -22.34
#